data_AF-A0A4Q2QRM8-F1
#
_entry.id   AF-A0A4Q2QRM8-F1
#
_cell.length_a   1.000
_cell.length_b   1.000
_cell.length_c   1.000
_cell.angle_alpha   90.00
_cell.angle_beta   90.00
_cell.angle_gamma   90.00
#
_symmetry.space_group_name_H-M   'P 1'
#
loop_
_entity.id
_entity.type
_entity.pdbx_description
1 polymer ?
#
loop_
_entity_poly.entity_id
_entity_poly.type
_entity_poly.pdbx_seq_one_letter_code
_entity_poly.pdbx_strand_id
1 'polypeptide(L)' 'MKTFGKKVVLIGDGSVGSSYAFAMVTQGVADEFVIIDIA' A
#
# COMPACT_ATOMS: atom_id res chain seq x y z
N MET A 1 -14.14 6.03 20.99
CA MET A 1 -14.33 6.08 19.52
C MET A 1 -13.48 4.98 18.91
N LYS A 2 -14.05 4.02 18.18
CA LYS A 2 -13.28 2.92 17.56
C LYS A 2 -12.81 3.42 16.19
N THR A 3 -11.52 3.69 16.04
CA THR A 3 -10.91 4.03 14.74
C THR A 3 -10.57 2.74 14.00
N PHE A 4 -11.10 2.58 12.80
CA PHE A 4 -10.70 1.50 11.90
C PHE A 4 -9.53 2.01 11.04
N GLY A 5 -8.43 1.26 11.04
CA GLY A 5 -7.25 1.59 10.22
C GLY A 5 -7.53 1.39 8.73
N LYS A 6 -6.82 2.14 7.89
CA LYS A 6 -6.86 2.03 6.44
C LYS A 6 -5.97 0.86 6.01
N LYS A 7 -6.61 -0.21 5.54
CA LYS A 7 -5.95 -1.34 4.89
C LYS A 7 -5.99 -1.16 3.37
N VAL A 8 -4.82 -1.21 2.74
CA VAL A 8 -4.65 -1.07 1.28
C VAL A 8 -3.99 -2.32 0.74
N VAL A 9 -4.50 -2.85 -0.37
CA VAL A 9 -3.91 -3.99 -1.08
C VAL A 9 -3.57 -3.53 -2.50
N LEU A 10 -2.27 -3.51 -2.79
CA LEU A 10 -1.72 -3.26 -4.12
C LEU A 10 -1.56 -4.58 -4.87
N ILE A 11 -2.08 -4.62 -6.11
CA ILE A 11 -1.87 -5.75 -7.03
C ILE A 11 -0.99 -5.27 -8.18
N GLY A 12 0.17 -5.92 -8.37
CA GLY A 12 1.21 -5.53 -9.31
C GLY A 12 2.31 -4.70 -8.64
N ASP A 13 3.51 -5.26 -8.45
CA ASP A 13 4.68 -4.64 -7.81
C ASP A 13 5.73 -4.08 -8.80
N GLY A 14 5.40 -4.05 -10.09
CA GLY A 14 6.22 -3.42 -11.12
C GLY A 14 6.54 -1.94 -10.84
N SER A 15 7.22 -1.26 -11.76
CA SER A 15 7.69 0.12 -11.56
C SER A 15 6.61 1.11 -11.07
N VAL A 16 5.38 0.96 -11.57
CA VAL A 16 4.23 1.78 -11.16
C VAL A 16 3.76 1.42 -9.74
N GLY A 17 3.61 0.13 -9.45
CA GLY A 17 3.14 -0.35 -8.16
C GLY A 17 4.11 -0.03 -7.03
N SER A 18 5.40 -0.30 -7.24
CA SER A 18 6.46 0.04 -6.29
C SER A 18 6.58 1.55 -6.03
N SER A 19 6.44 2.40 -7.07
CA SER A 19 6.40 3.86 -6.91
C SER A 19 5.21 4.32 -6.07
N TYR A 20 4.04 3.70 -6.29
CA TYR A 20 2.84 3.98 -5.49
C TYR A 20 3.02 3.52 -4.04
N ALA A 21 3.55 2.31 -3.81
CA ALA A 21 3.84 1.81 -2.46
C ALA A 21 4.82 2.73 -1.71
N PHE A 22 5.87 3.21 -2.38
CA PHE A 22 6.82 4.16 -1.81
C PHE A 22 6.15 5.48 -1.40
N ALA A 23 5.32 6.06 -2.27
CA ALA A 23 4.57 7.27 -1.95
C ALA A 23 3.62 7.08 -0.75
N MET A 24 2.92 5.94 -0.69
CA MET A 24 1.98 5.62 0.39
C MET A 24 2.69 5.48 1.75
N VAL A 25 3.86 4.85 1.78
CA VAL A 25 4.66 4.69 2.99
C VAL A 25 5.27 6.02 3.44
N THR A 26 5.88 6.77 2.52
CA THR A 26 6.53 8.04 2.86
C THR A 26 5.57 9.11 3.36
N GLN A 27 4.32 9.09 2.88
CA GLN A 27 3.27 10.01 3.31
C GLN A 27 2.45 9.49 4.50
N GLY A 28 2.69 8.25 4.98
CA GLY A 28 1.97 7.66 6.10
C GLY A 28 0.46 7.49 5.86
N VAL A 29 0.06 7.14 4.64
CA VAL A 29 -1.36 7.18 4.22
C VAL A 29 -2.14 5.93 4.64
N ALA A 30 -1.47 4.78 4.70
CA ALA A 30 -2.08 3.49 5.05
C ALA A 30 -1.51 2.96 6.37
N ASP A 31 -2.40 2.40 7.19
CA ASP A 31 -2.03 1.75 8.46
C ASP A 31 -1.55 0.29 8.21
N GLU A 32 -2.08 -0.35 7.17
CA GLU A 32 -1.65 -1.67 6.69
C GLU A 32 -1.59 -1.65 5.16
N PHE A 33 -0.45 -2.06 4.59
CA PHE A 33 -0.21 -2.08 3.15
C PHE A 33 0.27 -3.46 2.71
N VAL A 34 -0.49 -4.12 1.84
CA VAL A 34 -0.18 -5.46 1.30
C VAL A 34 0.14 -5.33 -0.18
N ILE A 35 1.17 -6.03 -0.65
CA ILE A 35 1.56 -6.10 -2.06
C ILE A 35 1.39 -7.54 -2.53
N ILE A 36 0.75 -7.72 -3.69
CA ILE A 36 0.59 -9.02 -4.36
C ILE A 36 1.04 -8.86 -5.80
N ASP A 37 1.91 -9.75 -6.27
CA ASP A 37 2.28 -9.90 -7.67
C ASP A 37 2.18 -11.39 -8.07
N ILE A 38 2.20 -11.68 -9.36
CA ILE A 38 2.10 -13.03 -9.94
C ILE A 38 3.49 -13.52 -10.42
N ALA A 39 4.52 -12.65 -10.41
CA ALA A 39 5.89 -13.00 -10.78
C ALA A 39 6.43 -14.28 -10.11
#